data_AF-A0A1A6FV86-F1
#
_entry.id   AF-A0A1A6FV86-F1
#
_cell.length_a   1.000
_cell.length_b   1.000
_cell.length_c   1.000
_cell.angle_alpha   90.00
_cell.angle_beta   90.00
_cell.angle_gamma   90.00
#
_symmetry.space_group_name_H-M   'P 1'
#
loop_
_entity.id
_entity.type
_entity.pdbx_description
1 polymer ?
#
loop_
_entity_poly.entity_id
_entity_poly.type
_entity_poly.pdbx_seq_one_letter_code
_entity_poly.pdbx_strand_id
1 'polypeptide(L)'
;LFSVILEQLTKETEGGSHSSGKSGGFDVKALRAFRVLRPLRLVSGVPSLQVVLNSIIKAMVPLLHIALLVLFVIIIYAIIGLELFIGKMHKTCFFADSDIVAEEDPAPCAFSGNGRQCTANGTECRSGWVGPNGGITNFDNFAFAMLTVFQCITMEGWTDVLYWVSSSRSVHSMSFPW
;
A
#
# COMPACT_ATOMS: atom_id res chain seq x y z
N LEU A 1 -31.88 11.71 8.06
CA LEU A 1 -30.55 11.79 8.71
C LEU A 1 -29.45 11.21 7.82
N PHE A 2 -29.58 9.97 7.31
CA PHE A 2 -28.64 9.44 6.31
C PHE A 2 -28.62 10.20 4.98
N SER A 3 -29.76 10.71 4.49
CA SER A 3 -29.78 11.52 3.27
C SER A 3 -28.99 12.82 3.40
N VAL A 4 -28.99 13.44 4.59
CA VAL A 4 -28.25 14.70 4.84
C VAL A 4 -26.74 14.45 4.90
N ILE A 5 -26.32 13.33 5.49
CA ILE A 5 -24.89 12.95 5.56
C ILE A 5 -24.35 12.58 4.17
N LEU A 6 -25.16 11.96 3.33
CA LEU A 6 -24.80 11.65 1.94
C LEU A 6 -24.73 12.92 1.07
N GLU A 7 -25.57 13.91 1.36
CA GLU A 7 -25.52 15.24 0.75
C GLU A 7 -24.25 16.02 1.13
N GLN A 8 -23.77 15.89 2.37
CA GLN A 8 -22.50 16.53 2.80
C GLN A 8 -21.28 15.87 2.14
N LEU A 9 -21.27 14.54 1.98
CA LEU A 9 -20.19 13.84 1.28
C LEU A 9 -20.13 14.18 -0.22
N THR A 10 -21.28 14.42 -0.86
CA THR A 10 -21.29 14.92 -2.24
C THR A 10 -20.82 16.37 -2.34
N LYS A 11 -21.05 17.19 -1.31
CA LYS A 11 -20.75 18.64 -1.35
C LYS A 11 -19.27 18.98 -1.12
N GLU A 12 -18.52 18.12 -0.43
CA GLU A 12 -17.06 18.25 -0.28
C GLU A 12 -16.30 17.98 -1.61
N THR A 13 -16.95 17.39 -2.62
CA THR A 13 -16.29 17.03 -3.90
C THR A 13 -16.34 18.16 -4.94
N GLU A 14 -17.11 19.23 -4.74
CA GLU A 14 -17.28 20.33 -5.72
C GLU A 14 -16.44 21.59 -5.44
N GLY A 15 -15.50 21.54 -4.50
CA GLY A 15 -14.71 22.69 -4.06
C GLY A 15 -13.31 22.86 -4.67
N GLY A 16 -13.19 22.88 -6.01
CA GLY A 16 -12.10 23.59 -6.71
C GLY A 16 -10.87 22.78 -7.17
N SER A 17 -10.77 22.49 -8.48
CA SER A 17 -10.08 23.37 -9.46
C SER A 17 -9.89 22.65 -10.81
N HIS A 18 -10.04 23.43 -11.88
CA HIS A 18 -9.99 23.08 -13.30
C HIS A 18 -8.77 22.24 -13.74
N SER A 19 -9.02 21.18 -14.52
CA SER A 19 -8.25 20.93 -15.76
C SER A 19 -9.05 20.11 -16.78
N SER A 20 -9.36 20.80 -17.88
CA SER A 20 -9.42 20.36 -19.27
C SER A 20 -9.64 18.86 -19.59
N GLY A 21 -10.85 18.55 -20.07
CA GLY A 21 -11.04 17.84 -21.34
C GLY A 21 -10.75 16.33 -21.42
N LYS A 22 -11.76 15.50 -21.09
CA LYS A 22 -12.20 14.39 -21.96
C LYS A 22 -13.57 13.88 -21.47
N SER A 23 -14.55 13.82 -22.37
CA SER A 23 -15.83 13.16 -22.15
C SER A 23 -15.60 11.65 -21.92
N GLY A 24 -15.36 11.27 -20.67
CA GLY A 24 -15.33 9.88 -20.23
C GLY A 24 -16.75 9.33 -20.29
N GLY A 25 -17.04 8.49 -21.29
CA GLY A 25 -18.26 7.70 -21.29
C GLY A 25 -18.33 6.89 -20.00
N PHE A 26 -19.35 7.14 -19.19
CA PHE A 26 -19.57 6.40 -17.96
C PHE A 26 -19.64 4.90 -18.27
N ASP A 27 -18.73 4.14 -17.67
CA ASP A 27 -18.59 2.71 -17.87
C ASP A 27 -19.84 1.98 -17.36
N VAL A 28 -20.75 1.59 -18.26
CA VAL A 28 -22.02 0.91 -17.93
C VAL A 28 -21.80 -0.40 -17.15
N LYS A 29 -20.58 -0.96 -17.19
CA LYS A 29 -20.15 -2.06 -16.34
C LYS A 29 -20.03 -1.66 -14.87
N ALA A 30 -19.47 -0.48 -14.57
CA ALA A 30 -19.42 0.06 -13.21
C ALA A 30 -20.83 0.36 -12.69
N LEU A 31 -21.72 0.91 -13.54
CA LEU A 31 -23.13 1.17 -13.18
C LEU A 31 -23.91 -0.12 -12.84
N ARG A 32 -23.52 -1.26 -13.43
CA ARG A 32 -24.11 -2.58 -13.11
C ARG A 32 -23.68 -3.08 -11.73
N ALA A 33 -22.50 -2.69 -11.24
CA ALA A 33 -21.99 -3.09 -9.93
C ALA A 33 -22.82 -2.50 -8.77
N PHE A 34 -23.44 -1.32 -8.93
CA PHE A 34 -24.33 -0.71 -7.91
C PHE A 34 -25.53 -1.58 -7.50
N ARG A 35 -25.86 -2.63 -8.27
CA ARG A 35 -26.85 -3.63 -7.87
C ARG A 35 -26.43 -4.39 -6.61
N VAL A 36 -25.12 -4.49 -6.32
CA VAL A 36 -24.57 -5.07 -5.08
C VAL A 36 -24.95 -4.28 -3.82
N LEU A 37 -25.34 -3.00 -3.97
CA LEU A 37 -25.79 -2.14 -2.87
C LEU A 37 -27.30 -2.31 -2.56
N ARG A 38 -28.05 -3.09 -3.36
CA ARG A 38 -29.49 -3.33 -3.11
C ARG A 38 -29.80 -3.91 -1.72
N PRO A 39 -28.98 -4.81 -1.12
CA PRO A 39 -29.19 -5.27 0.25
C PRO A 39 -29.19 -4.16 1.30
N LEU A 40 -28.50 -3.03 1.06
CA LEU A 40 -28.57 -1.86 1.95
C LEU A 40 -29.95 -1.18 1.94
N ARG A 41 -30.78 -1.40 0.92
CA ARG A 41 -32.20 -0.95 0.93
C ARG A 41 -33.08 -1.84 1.81
N LEU A 42 -32.77 -3.15 1.94
CA LEU A 42 -33.49 -4.04 2.88
C LEU A 42 -33.25 -3.63 4.33
N VAL A 43 -32.05 -3.15 4.64
CA VAL A 43 -31.69 -2.57 5.94
C VAL A 43 -32.53 -1.34 6.30
N SER A 44 -32.89 -0.51 5.31
CA SER A 44 -33.80 0.62 5.55
C SER A 44 -35.28 0.23 5.68
N GLY A 45 -35.65 -1.02 5.36
CA GLY A 45 -37.03 -1.51 5.45
C GLY A 45 -37.40 -2.08 6.82
N VAL A 46 -36.43 -2.53 7.63
CA VAL A 46 -36.67 -3.16 8.93
C VAL A 46 -36.14 -2.26 10.06
N PRO A 47 -37.02 -1.73 10.94
CA PRO A 47 -36.62 -0.74 11.96
C PRO A 47 -35.61 -1.28 12.98
N SER A 48 -35.54 -2.60 13.22
CA SER A 48 -34.58 -3.18 14.18
C SER A 48 -33.12 -3.09 13.70
N LEU A 49 -32.86 -3.23 12.39
CA LEU A 49 -31.50 -3.21 11.84
C LEU A 49 -30.94 -1.77 11.75
N GLN A 50 -31.82 -0.78 11.62
CA GLN A 50 -31.45 0.63 11.66
C GLN A 50 -30.90 1.04 13.04
N VAL A 51 -31.46 0.49 14.12
CA VAL A 51 -30.98 0.74 15.49
C VAL A 51 -29.55 0.24 15.68
N VAL A 52 -29.23 -0.93 15.11
CA VAL A 52 -27.89 -1.52 15.15
C VAL A 52 -26.89 -0.65 14.38
N LEU A 53 -27.21 -0.25 13.14
CA LEU A 53 -26.30 0.58 12.34
C LEU A 53 -26.09 1.98 12.93
N ASN A 54 -27.13 2.61 13.47
CA ASN A 54 -26.99 3.91 14.13
C ASN A 54 -26.10 3.82 15.37
N SER A 55 -26.16 2.69 16.09
CA SER A 55 -25.26 2.41 17.21
C SER A 55 -23.80 2.25 16.74
N ILE A 56 -23.56 1.56 15.62
CA ILE A 56 -22.23 1.41 15.03
C ILE A 56 -21.65 2.77 14.61
N ILE A 57 -22.42 3.59 13.91
CA ILE A 57 -21.95 4.90 13.44
C ILE A 57 -21.62 5.82 14.62
N LYS A 58 -22.45 5.83 15.68
CA LYS A 58 -22.14 6.59 16.90
C LYS A 58 -20.85 6.12 17.58
N ALA A 59 -20.55 4.83 17.53
CA ALA A 59 -19.33 4.27 18.07
C ALA A 59 -18.08 4.56 17.21
N MET A 60 -18.23 4.84 15.90
CA MET A 60 -17.09 5.17 15.02
C MET A 60 -16.51 6.56 15.26
N VAL A 61 -17.31 7.53 15.68
CA VAL A 61 -16.87 8.92 15.91
C VAL A 61 -15.70 9.02 16.90
N PRO A 62 -15.74 8.41 18.11
CA PRO A 62 -14.59 8.45 19.02
C PRO A 62 -13.37 7.68 18.51
N LEU A 63 -13.57 6.64 17.69
CA LEU A 63 -12.48 5.85 17.10
C LEU A 63 -11.70 6.63 16.04
N LEU A 64 -12.32 7.65 15.43
CA LEU A 64 -11.68 8.48 14.40
C LEU A 64 -10.44 9.20 14.96
N HIS A 65 -10.48 9.69 16.20
CA HIS A 65 -9.32 10.35 16.82
C HIS A 65 -8.12 9.41 16.97
N ILE A 66 -8.37 8.16 17.33
CA ILE A 66 -7.33 7.13 17.44
C ILE A 66 -6.82 6.76 16.04
N ALA A 67 -7.73 6.63 15.06
CA ALA A 67 -7.36 6.36 13.67
C ALA A 67 -6.49 7.47 13.07
N LEU A 68 -6.77 8.74 13.38
CA LEU A 68 -5.92 9.87 12.98
C LEU A 68 -4.52 9.79 13.60
N LEU A 69 -4.41 9.41 14.87
CA LEU A 69 -3.12 9.20 15.53
C LEU A 69 -2.33 8.09 14.83
N VAL A 70 -2.97 6.96 14.53
CA VAL A 70 -2.34 5.84 13.82
C VAL A 70 -1.91 6.24 12.41
N LEU A 71 -2.75 6.97 11.67
CA LEU A 71 -2.42 7.48 10.35
C LEU A 71 -1.19 8.40 10.39
N PHE A 72 -1.11 9.29 11.37
CA PHE A 72 0.06 10.16 11.54
C PHE A 72 1.35 9.36 11.78
N VAL A 73 1.29 8.33 12.62
CA VAL A 73 2.41 7.42 12.86
C VAL A 73 2.82 6.68 11.59
N ILE A 74 1.85 6.20 10.79
CA ILE A 74 2.12 5.57 9.48
C ILE A 74 2.89 6.51 8.55
N ILE A 75 2.50 7.79 8.48
CA ILE A 75 3.17 8.77 7.62
C ILE A 75 4.64 8.95 8.02
N ILE A 76 4.92 9.07 9.32
CA ILE A 76 6.30 9.22 9.82
C ILE A 76 7.15 8.02 9.40
N TYR A 77 6.68 6.80 9.68
CA TYR A 77 7.42 5.58 9.34
C TYR A 77 7.53 5.36 7.82
N ALA A 78 6.54 5.80 7.03
CA ALA A 78 6.59 5.73 5.59
C ALA A 78 7.68 6.65 5.01
N ILE A 79 7.82 7.87 5.52
CA ILE A 79 8.89 8.80 5.10
C ILE A 79 10.26 8.23 5.48
N ILE A 80 10.41 7.73 6.71
CA ILE A 80 11.66 7.09 7.16
C ILE A 80 12.02 5.90 6.27
N GLY A 81 11.04 5.05 5.96
CA GLY A 81 11.24 3.90 5.07
C GLY A 81 11.61 4.29 3.65
N LEU A 82 10.98 5.33 3.10
CA LEU A 82 11.27 5.86 1.77
C LEU A 82 12.71 6.35 1.66
N GLU A 83 13.14 7.22 2.58
CA GLU A 83 14.51 7.76 2.57
C GLU A 83 15.58 6.65 2.72
N LEU A 84 15.30 5.62 3.51
CA LEU A 84 16.26 4.54 3.78
C LEU A 84 16.31 3.47 2.69
N PHE A 85 15.18 3.15 2.05
CA PHE A 85 15.02 1.95 1.23
C PHE A 85 14.59 2.21 -0.22
N ILE A 86 14.56 3.47 -0.67
CA ILE A 86 14.28 3.83 -2.06
C ILE A 86 15.16 3.05 -3.05
N GLY A 87 14.52 2.36 -3.99
CA GLY A 87 15.16 1.61 -5.06
C GLY A 87 15.96 0.38 -4.61
N LYS A 88 15.93 0.02 -3.32
CA LYS A 88 16.71 -1.12 -2.78
C LYS A 88 16.00 -2.46 -2.99
N MET A 89 14.67 -2.46 -3.09
CA MET A 89 13.88 -3.68 -3.27
C MET A 89 13.77 -4.16 -4.73
N HIS A 90 14.38 -3.45 -5.68
CA HIS A 90 14.36 -3.76 -7.11
C HIS A 90 15.56 -4.60 -7.60
N LYS A 91 16.39 -5.07 -6.67
CA LYS A 91 17.58 -5.89 -6.95
C LYS A 91 17.33 -7.33 -6.56
N THR A 92 17.54 -8.27 -7.47
CA THR A 92 17.48 -9.71 -7.17
C THR A 92 18.59 -10.45 -7.91
N CYS A 93 18.69 -11.76 -7.69
CA CYS A 93 19.69 -12.61 -8.32
C CYS A 93 19.25 -13.01 -9.73
N PHE A 94 20.03 -12.60 -10.72
CA PHE A 94 19.89 -12.97 -12.12
C PHE A 94 21.04 -13.90 -12.52
N PHE A 95 20.84 -14.72 -13.54
CA PHE A 95 21.96 -15.44 -14.17
C PHE A 95 22.84 -14.45 -14.97
N ALA A 96 24.16 -14.56 -14.87
CA ALA A 96 25.11 -13.60 -15.41
C ALA A 96 24.91 -13.32 -16.92
N ASP A 97 24.52 -14.35 -17.67
CA ASP A 97 24.38 -14.31 -19.13
C ASP A 97 22.93 -14.07 -19.61
N SER A 98 21.96 -13.85 -18.72
CA SER A 98 20.54 -13.74 -19.11
C SER A 98 19.68 -12.98 -18.12
N ASP A 99 18.65 -12.29 -18.60
CA ASP A 99 17.70 -11.53 -17.75
C ASP A 99 16.63 -12.41 -17.09
N ILE A 100 16.94 -13.69 -16.88
CA ILE A 100 16.09 -14.61 -16.11
C ILE A 100 16.48 -14.58 -14.64
N VAL A 101 15.47 -14.45 -13.79
CA VAL A 101 15.61 -14.52 -12.34
C VAL A 101 16.05 -15.94 -11.97
N ALA A 102 17.07 -16.06 -11.12
CA ALA A 102 17.69 -17.34 -10.80
C ALA A 102 16.91 -18.19 -9.80
N GLU A 103 15.96 -17.59 -9.09
CA GLU A 103 15.20 -18.20 -8.02
C GLU A 103 13.69 -18.19 -8.35
N GLU A 104 13.00 -19.28 -8.00
CA GLU A 104 11.55 -19.40 -8.17
C GLU A 104 10.80 -18.42 -7.26
N ASP A 105 11.29 -18.24 -6.03
CA ASP A 105 10.81 -17.25 -5.06
C ASP A 105 11.84 -16.10 -4.92
N PRO A 106 11.81 -15.08 -5.80
CA PRO A 106 12.79 -14.01 -5.77
C PRO A 106 12.70 -13.18 -4.50
N ALA A 107 13.87 -12.94 -3.90
CA ALA A 107 14.05 -12.02 -2.79
C ALA A 107 15.03 -10.90 -3.16
N PRO A 108 14.99 -9.76 -2.44
CA PRO A 108 15.99 -8.71 -2.61
C PRO A 108 17.41 -9.19 -2.30
N CYS A 109 18.37 -8.74 -3.08
CA CYS A 109 19.79 -9.00 -2.84
C CYS A 109 20.58 -7.70 -2.63
N ALA A 110 21.77 -7.83 -2.03
CA ALA A 110 22.73 -6.76 -1.88
C ALA A 110 24.03 -7.05 -2.67
N PHE A 111 24.54 -6.03 -3.35
CA PHE A 111 25.79 -6.12 -4.12
C PHE A 111 27.03 -6.29 -3.22
N SER A 112 27.01 -5.67 -2.03
CA SER A 112 28.09 -5.75 -1.04
C SER A 112 27.55 -5.38 0.34
N GLY A 113 27.97 -6.14 1.36
CA GLY A 113 27.62 -5.90 2.76
C GLY A 113 26.95 -7.07 3.47
N ASN A 114 26.21 -6.75 4.54
CA ASN A 114 25.52 -7.71 5.40
C ASN A 114 24.15 -8.18 4.85
N GLY A 115 23.78 -7.73 3.66
CA GLY A 115 22.58 -8.18 2.96
C GLY A 115 22.77 -9.55 2.33
N ARG A 116 21.70 -10.08 1.73
CA ARG A 116 21.71 -11.39 1.08
C ARG A 116 22.55 -11.31 -0.21
N GLN A 117 23.52 -12.21 -0.34
CA GLN A 117 24.32 -12.38 -1.55
C GLN A 117 23.79 -13.56 -2.37
N CYS A 118 23.95 -13.48 -3.68
CA CYS A 118 23.60 -14.57 -4.59
C CYS A 118 24.68 -15.68 -4.45
N THR A 119 24.28 -16.86 -3.99
CA THR A 119 25.20 -17.98 -3.72
C THR A 119 25.26 -19.00 -4.85
N ALA A 120 24.35 -18.91 -5.83
CA ALA A 120 24.31 -19.82 -6.96
C ALA A 120 25.42 -19.47 -7.99
N ASN A 121 26.06 -20.50 -8.54
CA ASN A 121 27.13 -20.33 -9.53
C ASN A 121 26.62 -19.58 -10.77
N GLY A 122 27.37 -18.56 -11.20
CA GLY A 122 27.01 -17.75 -12.35
C GLY A 122 25.80 -16.85 -12.13
N THR A 123 25.46 -16.52 -10.87
CA THR A 123 24.42 -15.53 -10.56
C THR A 123 25.02 -14.22 -10.05
N GLU A 124 24.40 -13.11 -10.42
CA GLU A 124 24.80 -11.78 -9.97
C GLU A 124 23.59 -10.98 -9.45
N CYS A 125 23.85 -10.12 -8.47
CA CYS A 125 22.84 -9.24 -7.89
C CYS A 125 22.68 -8.00 -8.77
N ARG A 126 21.59 -7.94 -9.54
CA ARG A 126 21.33 -6.86 -10.50
C ARG A 126 19.98 -6.20 -10.23
N SER A 127 19.88 -4.90 -10.52
CA SER A 127 18.59 -4.19 -10.60
C SER A 127 17.83 -4.57 -11.86
N GLY A 128 16.52 -4.75 -11.77
CA GLY A 128 15.69 -5.15 -12.90
C GLY A 128 14.45 -5.95 -12.49
N TRP A 129 14.33 -6.26 -11.20
CA TRP A 129 13.16 -6.90 -10.65
C TRP A 129 12.08 -5.88 -10.30
N VAL A 130 10.82 -6.23 -10.55
CA VAL A 130 9.65 -5.42 -10.20
C VAL A 130 9.50 -5.22 -8.68
N GLY A 131 10.11 -6.09 -7.88
CA GLY A 131 10.04 -6.06 -6.42
C GLY A 131 9.06 -7.11 -5.86
N PRO A 132 9.03 -7.25 -4.52
CA PRO A 132 8.19 -8.26 -3.87
C PRO A 132 6.70 -8.01 -4.13
N ASN A 133 5.89 -9.07 -4.12
CA ASN A 133 4.44 -9.02 -4.41
C ASN A 133 4.08 -8.29 -5.72
N GLY A 134 4.88 -8.48 -6.78
CA GLY A 134 4.67 -7.80 -8.06
C GLY A 134 4.96 -6.30 -8.03
N GLY A 135 5.79 -5.85 -7.08
CA GLY A 135 6.15 -4.45 -6.92
C GLY A 135 5.15 -3.63 -6.09
N ILE A 136 4.24 -4.26 -5.35
CA ILE A 136 3.32 -3.54 -4.45
C ILE A 136 4.01 -3.15 -3.14
N THR A 137 4.78 -4.09 -2.56
CA THR A 137 5.49 -3.89 -1.29
C THR A 137 6.87 -3.33 -1.57
N ASN A 138 6.97 -2.00 -1.63
CA ASN A 138 8.19 -1.25 -1.88
C ASN A 138 8.19 0.08 -1.12
N PHE A 139 9.34 0.76 -1.11
CA PHE A 139 9.54 2.07 -0.48
C PHE A 139 9.93 3.15 -1.50
N ASP A 140 9.54 2.99 -2.77
CA ASP A 140 9.98 3.88 -3.84
C ASP A 140 9.06 5.10 -3.99
N ASN A 141 7.80 4.96 -3.58
CA ASN A 141 6.82 6.04 -3.58
C ASN A 141 6.16 6.16 -2.21
N PHE A 142 5.76 7.38 -1.86
CA PHE A 142 5.10 7.64 -0.59
C PHE A 142 3.84 6.78 -0.37
N ALA A 143 3.01 6.59 -1.40
CA ALA A 143 1.80 5.78 -1.29
C ALA A 143 2.08 4.28 -1.06
N PHE A 144 3.07 3.70 -1.77
CA PHE A 144 3.47 2.30 -1.59
C PHE A 144 4.19 2.09 -0.25
N ALA A 145 5.00 3.06 0.18
CA ALA A 145 5.62 3.04 1.51
C ALA A 145 4.55 3.06 2.62
N MET A 146 3.53 3.91 2.51
CA MET A 146 2.39 3.92 3.46
C MET A 146 1.62 2.60 3.46
N LEU A 147 1.35 2.01 2.29
CA LEU A 147 0.67 0.71 2.20
C LEU A 147 1.49 -0.41 2.86
N THR A 148 2.80 -0.43 2.62
CA THR A 148 3.72 -1.41 3.21
C THR A 148 3.80 -1.25 4.73
N VAL A 149 3.89 -0.01 5.24
CA VAL A 149 3.87 0.26 6.69
C VAL A 149 2.53 -0.10 7.31
N PHE A 150 1.42 0.19 6.63
CA PHE A 150 0.09 -0.20 7.08
C PHE A 150 -0.03 -1.72 7.21
N GLN A 151 0.43 -2.47 6.18
CA GLN A 151 0.48 -3.93 6.22
C GLN A 151 1.27 -4.43 7.45
N CYS A 152 2.45 -3.85 7.71
CA CYS A 152 3.25 -4.20 8.90
C CYS A 152 2.51 -3.96 10.22
N ILE A 153 1.78 -2.85 10.36
CA ILE A 153 1.03 -2.53 11.59
C ILE A 153 -0.15 -3.46 11.80
N THR A 154 -0.78 -3.92 10.71
CA THR A 154 -1.85 -4.93 10.79
C THR A 154 -1.36 -6.33 11.17
N MET A 155 -0.04 -6.51 11.35
CA MET A 155 0.60 -7.77 11.72
C MET A 155 0.41 -8.89 10.69
N GLU A 156 0.15 -8.53 9.44
CA GLU A 156 0.05 -9.44 8.31
C GLU A 156 1.27 -9.20 7.41
N GLY A 157 2.00 -10.25 7.01
CA GLY A 157 3.17 -10.14 6.12
C GLY A 157 4.36 -9.30 6.64
N TRP A 158 4.34 -8.83 7.90
CA TRP A 158 5.36 -7.93 8.45
C TRP A 158 6.75 -8.56 8.51
N THR A 159 6.82 -9.88 8.77
CA THR A 159 8.09 -10.62 8.78
C THR A 159 8.72 -10.66 7.40
N ASP A 160 7.91 -10.77 6.35
CA ASP A 160 8.41 -10.86 4.98
C ASP A 160 9.03 -9.52 4.58
N VAL A 161 8.35 -8.41 4.89
CA VAL A 161 8.89 -7.07 4.72
C VAL A 161 10.20 -6.90 5.49
N LEU A 162 10.26 -7.36 6.74
CA LEU A 162 11.49 -7.33 7.54
C LEU A 162 12.64 -8.10 6.87
N TYR A 163 12.38 -9.31 6.37
CA TYR A 163 13.40 -10.14 5.71
C TYR A 163 13.85 -9.55 4.36
N TRP A 164 12.93 -8.97 3.60
CA TRP A 164 13.24 -8.28 2.34
C TRP A 164 14.11 -7.04 2.58
N VAL A 165 13.72 -6.20 3.54
CA VAL A 165 14.53 -5.05 3.97
C VAL A 165 15.91 -5.52 4.41
N SER A 166 15.97 -6.53 5.27
CA SER A 166 17.22 -7.10 5.79
C SER A 166 18.15 -7.56 4.67
N SER A 167 17.59 -8.27 3.69
CA SER A 167 18.32 -8.82 2.56
C SER A 167 18.81 -7.75 1.58
N SER A 168 18.10 -6.63 1.46
CA SER A 168 18.45 -5.49 0.60
C SER A 168 19.51 -4.54 1.20
N ARG A 169 19.88 -4.71 2.49
CA ARG A 169 20.85 -3.82 3.17
C ARG A 169 22.25 -3.99 2.60
N SER A 170 22.74 -2.94 1.96
CA SER A 170 24.12 -2.81 1.48
C SER A 170 24.92 -1.87 2.38
N VAL A 171 26.24 -2.07 2.52
CA VAL A 171 27.11 -1.29 3.44
C VAL A 171 27.06 0.23 3.17
N HIS A 172 26.75 0.64 1.93
CA HIS A 172 26.59 2.05 1.57
C HIS A 172 25.30 2.72 2.08
N SER A 173 24.35 1.99 2.67
CA SER A 173 23.04 2.55 3.09
C SER A 173 23.07 3.23 4.46
N MET A 174 24.17 3.14 5.22
CA MET A 174 24.30 3.80 6.53
C MET A 174 25.21 5.04 6.53
N SER A 175 25.72 5.46 5.37
CA SER A 175 26.26 6.81 5.23
C SER A 175 25.10 7.78 4.99
N PHE A 176 24.42 8.15 6.08
CA PHE A 176 23.68 9.40 6.09
C PHE A 176 24.66 10.52 5.69
N PRO A 177 24.31 11.42 4.75
CA PRO A 177 25.14 12.56 4.39
C PRO A 177 24.99 13.70 5.41
N TRP A 178 25.15 13.39 6.70
CA TRP A 178 25.32 14.35 7.80
C TRP A 178 26.49 13.92 8.67
#